data_AF-A0A6M6CA80-F1
#
_entry.id   AF-A0A6M6CA80-F1
#
_cell.length_a   1.000
_cell.length_b   1.000
_cell.length_c   1.000
_cell.angle_alpha   90.00
_cell.angle_beta   90.00
_cell.angle_gamma   90.00
#
_symmetry.space_group_name_H-M   'P 1'
#
loop_
_entity.id
_entity.type
_entity.pdbx_description
1 polymer ?
#
loop_
_entity_poly.entity_id
_entity_poly.type
_entity_poly.pdbx_seq_one_letter_code
_entity_poly.pdbx_strand_id
1 'polypeptide(L)'
;GCVEDVKLLKQGVHLNISTRYAMESLEIGASIACSGICLTVVERGLKQANTNWFAVEAWEEALRLTNLAQWIKGTFVNLERSLRLGDEVGGHLVSGHIDGLAEIIDQKNEGDAVRFYLKFPTQFTPFIVNKGSVALNGTSLTVNCVEDCIFDVLIIRHTLEVTTWGQAKIGDRVNLEIDQFARYVARL
;
A
#
# COMPACT_ATOMS: atom_id res chain seq x y z
N GLY A 1 -1.83 8.68 -5.91
CA GLY A 1 -3.13 8.89 -6.58
C GLY A 1 -4.12 9.50 -5.62
N CYS A 2 -5.27 9.93 -6.11
CA CYS A 2 -6.39 10.39 -5.28
C CYS A 2 -7.68 9.72 -5.75
N VAL A 3 -8.49 9.21 -4.83
CA VAL A 3 -9.81 8.65 -5.13
C VAL A 3 -10.76 9.79 -5.50
N GLU A 4 -11.26 9.77 -6.72
CA GLU A 4 -12.13 10.81 -7.28
C GLU A 4 -13.61 10.49 -7.12
N ASP A 5 -13.95 9.20 -7.16
CA ASP A 5 -15.31 8.69 -7.05
C ASP A 5 -15.31 7.25 -6.53
N VAL A 6 -16.36 6.90 -5.79
CA VAL A 6 -16.60 5.56 -5.25
C VAL A 6 -18.05 5.17 -5.58
N LYS A 7 -18.22 4.15 -6.40
CA LYS A 7 -19.53 3.62 -6.78
C LYS A 7 -19.71 2.23 -6.20
N LEU A 8 -20.78 2.04 -5.43
CA LEU A 8 -21.12 0.72 -4.89
C LEU A 8 -21.57 -0.23 -6.00
N LEU A 9 -21.07 -1.45 -5.93
CA LEU A 9 -21.49 -2.59 -6.75
C LEU A 9 -22.10 -3.66 -5.83
N LYS A 10 -22.63 -4.73 -6.44
CA LYS A 10 -23.05 -5.90 -5.67
C LYS A 10 -21.79 -6.62 -5.14
N GLN A 11 -21.56 -6.56 -3.83
CA GLN A 11 -20.40 -7.17 -3.14
C GLN A 11 -19.04 -6.61 -3.58
N GLY A 12 -19.01 -5.40 -4.12
CA GLY A 12 -17.79 -4.75 -4.56
C GLY A 12 -17.95 -3.24 -4.62
N VAL A 13 -16.85 -2.57 -4.96
CA VAL A 13 -16.84 -1.13 -5.23
C VAL A 13 -16.04 -0.86 -6.51
N HIS A 14 -16.51 0.10 -7.28
CA HIS A 14 -15.79 0.68 -8.41
C HIS A 14 -15.18 2.01 -7.98
N LEU A 15 -13.87 2.17 -8.18
CA LEU A 15 -13.09 3.31 -7.73
C LEU A 15 -12.45 4.01 -8.91
N ASN A 16 -12.73 5.30 -9.06
CA ASN A 16 -11.99 6.16 -9.99
C ASN A 16 -10.81 6.80 -9.25
N ILE A 17 -9.59 6.62 -9.76
CA ILE A 17 -8.36 7.13 -9.14
C ILE A 17 -7.64 8.05 -10.12
N SER A 18 -7.42 9.30 -9.71
CA SER A 18 -6.56 10.23 -10.44
C SER A 18 -5.08 9.92 -10.21
N THR A 19 -4.31 10.05 -11.28
CA THR A 19 -2.89 9.71 -11.31
C THR A 19 -2.10 10.63 -12.25
N ARG A 20 -0.79 10.67 -12.01
CA ARG A 20 0.19 11.33 -12.89
C ARG A 20 0.84 10.35 -13.87
N TYR A 21 0.51 9.06 -13.81
CA TYR A 21 1.01 8.08 -14.76
C TYR A 21 0.56 8.38 -16.18
N ALA A 22 1.44 8.14 -17.15
CA ALA A 22 1.16 8.30 -18.57
C ALA A 22 0.09 7.30 -19.04
N MET A 23 -0.73 7.68 -20.02
CA MET A 23 -1.88 6.86 -20.46
C MET A 23 -1.46 5.51 -21.03
N GLU A 24 -0.30 5.44 -21.69
CA GLU A 24 0.31 4.24 -22.27
C GLU A 24 0.62 3.21 -21.19
N SER A 25 0.87 3.67 -19.97
CA SER A 25 1.05 2.77 -18.85
C SER A 25 -0.29 2.16 -18.42
N LEU A 26 -1.41 2.88 -18.50
CA LEU A 26 -2.68 2.51 -17.87
C LEU A 26 -3.55 1.55 -18.71
N GLU A 27 -2.99 0.60 -19.46
CA GLU A 27 -3.78 -0.30 -20.31
C GLU A 27 -4.89 -1.03 -19.53
N ILE A 28 -6.02 -1.28 -20.18
CA ILE A 28 -7.11 -2.08 -19.59
C ILE A 28 -6.57 -3.50 -19.36
N GLY A 29 -6.77 -4.03 -18.17
CA GLY A 29 -6.19 -5.31 -17.74
C GLY A 29 -4.81 -5.17 -17.08
N ALA A 30 -4.18 -3.98 -17.07
CA ALA A 30 -2.94 -3.77 -16.33
C ALA A 30 -3.18 -3.83 -14.82
N SER A 31 -2.21 -4.37 -14.08
CA SER A 31 -2.21 -4.35 -12.63
C SER A 31 -1.48 -3.12 -12.10
N ILE A 32 -2.07 -2.48 -11.09
CA ILE A 32 -1.51 -1.34 -10.36
C ILE A 32 -1.72 -1.59 -8.88
N ALA A 33 -0.65 -1.54 -8.10
CA ALA A 33 -0.74 -1.59 -6.65
C ALA A 33 -1.26 -0.24 -6.13
N CYS A 34 -2.43 -0.25 -5.49
CA CYS A 34 -3.07 0.91 -4.89
C CYS A 34 -2.96 0.80 -3.36
N SER A 35 -2.06 1.58 -2.76
CA SER A 35 -1.61 1.42 -1.36
C SER A 35 -1.29 -0.03 -1.03
N GLY A 36 -0.56 -0.69 -1.93
CA GLY A 36 -0.17 -2.09 -1.81
C GLY A 36 -1.22 -3.11 -2.26
N ILE A 37 -2.43 -2.71 -2.63
CA ILE A 37 -3.46 -3.65 -3.10
C ILE A 37 -3.33 -3.82 -4.61
N CYS A 38 -2.98 -5.00 -5.10
CA CYS A 38 -2.93 -5.28 -6.53
C CYS A 38 -4.35 -5.24 -7.12
N LEU A 39 -4.64 -4.21 -7.92
CA LEU A 39 -5.93 -4.02 -8.57
C LEU A 39 -5.78 -3.92 -10.07
N THR A 40 -6.79 -4.38 -10.81
CA THR A 40 -6.79 -4.41 -12.27
C THR A 40 -7.51 -3.20 -12.83
N VAL A 41 -6.90 -2.51 -13.79
CA VAL A 41 -7.49 -1.39 -14.52
C VAL A 41 -8.65 -1.89 -15.38
N VAL A 42 -9.87 -1.39 -15.12
CA VAL A 42 -11.08 -1.73 -15.91
C VAL A 42 -11.49 -0.61 -16.86
N GLU A 43 -11.20 0.64 -16.50
CA GLU A 43 -11.43 1.82 -17.33
C GLU A 43 -10.28 2.82 -17.17
N ARG A 44 -10.13 3.74 -18.13
CA ARG A 44 -9.10 4.78 -18.10
C ARG A 44 -9.50 5.98 -18.93
N GLY A 45 -8.94 7.13 -18.62
CA GLY A 45 -9.17 8.32 -19.43
C GLY A 45 -8.29 9.50 -19.09
N LEU A 46 -8.45 10.53 -19.91
CA LEU A 46 -7.84 11.84 -19.73
C LEU A 46 -8.83 12.75 -19.01
N LYS A 47 -8.37 13.52 -18.02
CA LYS A 47 -9.13 14.63 -17.44
C LYS A 47 -8.63 15.95 -18.04
N GLN A 48 -9.48 16.97 -18.04
CA GLN A 48 -9.04 18.34 -18.33
C GLN A 48 -7.96 18.75 -17.30
N ALA A 49 -6.93 19.48 -17.75
CA ALA A 49 -5.74 19.88 -16.98
C ALA A 49 -4.65 18.80 -16.73
N ASN A 50 -4.32 17.98 -17.72
CA ASN A 50 -3.15 17.06 -17.71
C ASN A 50 -3.13 16.03 -16.56
N THR A 51 -4.29 15.68 -16.00
CA THR A 51 -4.37 14.62 -14.98
C THR A 51 -5.07 13.41 -15.59
N ASN A 52 -4.41 12.25 -15.53
CA ASN A 52 -4.97 11.01 -16.04
C ASN A 52 -5.75 10.32 -14.94
N TRP A 53 -6.63 9.40 -15.31
CA TRP A 53 -7.33 8.57 -14.34
C TRP A 53 -7.46 7.14 -14.86
N PHE A 54 -7.60 6.23 -13.92
CA PHE A 54 -7.97 4.85 -14.18
C PHE A 54 -9.02 4.43 -13.16
N ALA A 55 -9.83 3.44 -13.52
CA ALA A 55 -10.76 2.81 -12.62
C ALA A 55 -10.35 1.38 -12.31
N VAL A 56 -10.70 0.95 -11.10
CA VAL A 56 -10.49 -0.41 -10.61
C VAL A 56 -11.75 -0.87 -9.88
N GLU A 57 -11.92 -2.18 -9.79
CA GLU A 57 -12.95 -2.80 -8.96
C GLU A 57 -12.29 -3.59 -7.83
N ALA A 58 -12.78 -3.38 -6.61
CA ALA A 58 -12.38 -4.14 -5.44
C ALA A 58 -13.56 -4.97 -4.93
N TRP A 59 -13.30 -6.25 -4.69
CA TRP A 59 -14.31 -7.23 -4.32
C TRP A 59 -14.18 -7.62 -2.83
N GLU A 60 -15.01 -8.57 -2.40
CA GLU A 60 -15.16 -9.00 -0.99
C GLU A 60 -13.84 -9.12 -0.24
N GLU A 61 -12.87 -9.84 -0.79
CA GLU A 61 -11.62 -10.11 -0.07
C GLU A 61 -10.78 -8.84 0.16
N ALA A 62 -10.62 -8.02 -0.88
CA ALA A 62 -9.93 -6.75 -0.79
C ALA A 62 -10.66 -5.79 0.17
N LEU A 63 -11.99 -5.74 0.12
CA LEU A 63 -12.79 -4.92 1.03
C LEU A 63 -12.68 -5.41 2.49
N ARG A 64 -12.57 -6.71 2.71
CA ARG A 64 -12.49 -7.29 4.05
C ARG A 64 -11.11 -7.15 4.69
N LEU A 65 -10.03 -7.32 3.91
CA LEU A 65 -8.66 -7.40 4.43
C LEU A 65 -7.90 -6.07 4.44
N THR A 66 -8.36 -5.06 3.69
CA THR A 66 -7.58 -3.85 3.42
C THR A 66 -8.27 -2.59 3.93
N ASN A 67 -7.55 -1.47 3.94
CA ASN A 67 -8.10 -0.17 4.32
C ASN A 67 -8.95 0.46 3.21
N LEU A 68 -9.06 -0.19 2.04
CA LEU A 68 -9.87 0.27 0.91
C LEU A 68 -11.34 0.40 1.26
N ALA A 69 -11.86 -0.41 2.19
CA ALA A 69 -13.24 -0.29 2.67
C ALA A 69 -13.56 1.07 3.32
N GLN A 70 -12.55 1.85 3.69
CA GLN A 70 -12.68 3.19 4.27
C GLN A 70 -12.39 4.31 3.27
N TRP A 71 -12.02 3.98 2.03
CA TRP A 71 -11.70 4.99 1.03
C TRP A 71 -12.95 5.73 0.58
N ILE A 72 -12.82 7.05 0.53
CA ILE A 72 -13.85 7.96 0.07
C ILE A 72 -13.24 8.90 -0.97
N LYS A 73 -14.08 9.68 -1.65
CA LYS A 73 -13.60 10.76 -2.49
C LYS A 73 -12.66 11.68 -1.70
N GLY A 74 -11.47 11.94 -2.25
CA GLY A 74 -10.41 12.73 -1.63
C GLY A 74 -9.35 11.90 -0.89
N THR A 75 -9.54 10.59 -0.73
CA THR A 75 -8.52 9.72 -0.13
C THR A 75 -7.28 9.65 -1.02
N PHE A 76 -6.12 10.02 -0.50
CA PHE A 76 -4.83 9.81 -1.17
C PHE A 76 -4.35 8.37 -0.99
N VAL A 77 -3.77 7.81 -2.04
CA VAL A 77 -3.28 6.43 -2.08
C VAL A 77 -1.89 6.37 -2.71
N ASN A 78 -1.01 5.50 -2.21
CA ASN A 78 0.25 5.20 -2.90
C ASN A 78 -0.08 4.44 -4.19
N LEU A 79 0.67 4.68 -5.25
CA LEU A 79 0.51 3.94 -6.50
C LEU A 79 1.86 3.37 -6.90
N GLU A 80 1.86 2.10 -7.30
CA GLU A 80 3.03 1.45 -7.90
C GLU A 80 2.60 0.60 -9.10
N ARG A 81 3.47 0.59 -10.11
CA ARG A 81 3.29 -0.13 -11.37
C ARG A 81 3.76 -1.57 -11.20
N SER A 82 3.11 -2.52 -11.87
CA SER A 82 3.69 -3.85 -12.03
C SER A 82 5.05 -3.77 -12.72
N LEU A 83 6.01 -4.52 -12.15
CA LEU A 83 7.36 -4.66 -12.69
C LEU A 83 7.33 -5.24 -14.11
N ARG A 84 8.17 -4.71 -14.99
CA ARG A 84 8.48 -5.24 -16.31
C ARG A 84 9.81 -5.99 -16.28
N LEU A 85 10.01 -6.88 -17.26
CA LEU A 85 11.31 -7.54 -17.41
C LEU A 85 12.40 -6.49 -17.65
N GLY A 86 13.43 -6.51 -16.81
CA GLY A 86 14.54 -5.55 -16.86
C GLY A 86 14.37 -4.33 -15.97
N ASP A 87 13.23 -4.18 -15.28
CA ASP A 87 13.08 -3.13 -14.26
C ASP A 87 13.96 -3.41 -13.04
N GLU A 88 14.44 -2.34 -12.40
CA GLU A 88 15.17 -2.42 -11.14
C GLU A 88 14.22 -2.76 -9.98
N VAL A 89 14.66 -3.66 -9.10
CA VAL A 89 13.97 -3.96 -7.84
C VAL A 89 14.73 -3.28 -6.71
N GLY A 90 14.37 -2.04 -6.41
CA GLY A 90 15.02 -1.22 -5.36
C GLY A 90 14.59 -1.54 -3.92
N GLY A 91 13.48 -2.26 -3.76
CA GLY A 91 12.97 -2.73 -2.47
C GLY A 91 13.11 -4.25 -2.31
N HIS A 92 12.03 -4.90 -1.85
CA HIS A 92 11.89 -6.35 -1.89
C HIS A 92 10.74 -6.73 -2.83
N LEU A 93 10.51 -8.04 -3.02
CA LEU A 93 9.41 -8.52 -3.85
C LEU A 93 8.07 -8.30 -3.13
N VAL A 94 7.23 -7.46 -3.72
CA VAL A 94 5.87 -7.15 -3.24
C VAL A 94 4.88 -7.64 -4.29
N SER A 95 3.95 -8.49 -3.90
CA SER A 95 2.92 -9.05 -4.79
C SER A 95 1.65 -8.21 -4.86
N GLY A 96 1.42 -7.40 -3.84
CA GLY A 96 0.19 -6.64 -3.67
C GLY A 96 -0.97 -7.47 -3.13
N HIS A 97 -0.67 -8.60 -2.47
CA HIS A 97 -1.63 -9.46 -1.79
C HIS A 97 -1.58 -9.16 -0.30
N ILE A 98 -2.44 -8.25 0.13
CA ILE A 98 -2.46 -7.77 1.51
C ILE A 98 -2.93 -8.87 2.46
N ASP A 99 -2.12 -9.15 3.48
CA ASP A 99 -2.42 -10.13 4.53
C ASP A 99 -3.41 -9.58 5.55
N GLY A 100 -3.34 -8.28 5.84
CA GLY A 100 -4.24 -7.61 6.77
C GLY A 100 -3.86 -6.16 7.01
N LEU A 101 -4.20 -5.67 8.21
CA LEU A 101 -3.97 -4.28 8.60
C LEU A 101 -3.02 -4.20 9.80
N ALA A 102 -2.13 -3.22 9.76
CA ALA A 102 -1.40 -2.75 10.93
C ALA A 102 -1.92 -1.37 11.34
N GLU A 103 -1.97 -1.09 12.63
CA GLU A 103 -2.42 0.20 13.19
C GLU A 103 -1.21 1.01 13.65
N ILE A 104 -1.12 2.27 13.23
CA ILE A 104 -0.12 3.20 13.73
C ILE A 104 -0.50 3.58 15.17
N ILE A 105 0.30 3.15 16.15
CA ILE A 105 0.02 3.40 17.58
C ILE A 105 0.85 4.54 18.15
N ASP A 106 1.99 4.87 17.53
CA ASP A 106 2.84 5.99 17.93
C ASP A 106 3.68 6.48 16.74
N GLN A 107 4.12 7.74 16.80
CA GLN A 107 5.04 8.32 15.83
C GLN A 107 5.99 9.31 16.51
N LYS A 108 7.26 9.27 16.11
CA LYS A 108 8.31 10.11 16.70
C LYS A 108 9.15 10.77 15.60
N ASN A 109 9.27 12.09 15.66
CA ASN A 109 10.17 12.83 14.78
C ASN A 109 11.62 12.53 15.15
N GLU A 110 12.44 12.20 14.15
CA GLU A 110 13.87 11.93 14.25
C GLU A 110 14.61 12.79 13.22
N GLY A 111 14.72 14.09 13.51
CA GLY A 111 15.17 15.09 12.54
C GLY A 111 14.15 15.26 11.43
N ASP A 112 14.60 15.09 10.17
CA ASP A 112 13.75 15.13 8.97
C ASP A 112 13.08 13.77 8.67
N ALA A 113 13.37 12.73 9.45
CA ALA A 113 12.74 11.42 9.35
C ALA A 113 11.67 11.26 10.44
N VAL A 114 10.77 10.29 10.26
CA VAL A 114 9.74 9.95 11.26
C VAL A 114 9.75 8.46 11.50
N ARG A 115 9.88 8.07 12.78
CA ARG A 115 9.71 6.69 13.21
C ARG A 115 8.23 6.43 13.49
N PHE A 116 7.70 5.35 12.92
CA PHE A 116 6.34 4.89 13.17
C PHE A 116 6.37 3.57 13.92
N TYR A 117 5.55 3.46 14.96
CA TYR A 117 5.32 2.23 15.70
C TYR A 117 3.97 1.66 15.29
N LEU A 118 3.96 0.40 14.87
CA LEU A 118 2.79 -0.25 14.31
C LEU A 118 2.44 -1.50 15.08
N LYS A 119 1.18 -1.60 15.49
CA LYS A 119 0.60 -2.82 16.05
C LYS A 119 0.02 -3.68 14.94
N PHE A 120 0.29 -4.98 14.97
CA PHE A 120 -0.21 -5.93 13.98
C PHE A 120 -0.88 -7.16 14.63
N PRO A 121 -1.72 -7.91 13.89
CA PRO A 121 -2.31 -9.14 14.39
C PRO A 121 -1.27 -10.21 14.77
N THR A 122 -1.45 -10.86 15.92
CA THR A 122 -0.54 -11.89 16.49
C THR A 122 -0.21 -13.03 15.51
N GLN A 123 -1.14 -13.37 14.62
CA GLN A 123 -0.94 -14.40 13.61
C GLN A 123 0.22 -14.10 12.63
N PHE A 124 0.66 -12.84 12.53
CA PHE A 124 1.78 -12.45 11.67
C PHE A 124 3.14 -12.40 12.37
N THR A 125 3.20 -12.63 13.69
CA THR A 125 4.45 -12.58 14.48
C THR A 125 5.59 -13.43 13.91
N PRO A 126 5.36 -14.66 13.39
CA PRO A 126 6.44 -15.46 12.83
C PRO A 126 7.09 -14.88 11.56
N PHE A 127 6.46 -13.89 10.92
CA PHE A 127 6.88 -13.38 9.61
C PHE A 127 7.48 -11.97 9.65
N ILE A 128 7.38 -11.28 10.80
CA ILE A 128 7.93 -9.94 10.99
C ILE A 128 9.17 -10.07 11.88
N VAL A 129 10.35 -9.84 11.30
CA VAL A 129 11.63 -10.07 11.97
C VAL A 129 12.49 -8.80 11.97
N ASN A 130 13.33 -8.65 13.00
CA ASN A 130 14.30 -7.56 13.08
C ASN A 130 15.19 -7.54 11.82
N LYS A 131 15.30 -6.35 11.20
CA LYS A 131 16.01 -6.13 9.94
C LYS A 131 15.47 -6.89 8.72
N GLY A 132 14.28 -7.49 8.85
CA GLY A 132 13.52 -8.02 7.72
C GLY A 132 12.82 -6.92 6.93
N SER A 133 12.27 -7.32 5.78
CA SER A 133 11.44 -6.47 4.93
C SER A 133 9.96 -6.60 5.27
N VAL A 134 9.22 -5.52 5.03
CA VAL A 134 7.76 -5.48 5.12
C VAL A 134 7.22 -4.47 4.12
N ALA A 135 6.05 -4.74 3.54
CA ALA A 135 5.34 -3.78 2.70
C ALA A 135 4.16 -3.16 3.48
N LEU A 136 4.18 -1.84 3.64
CA LEU A 136 3.14 -1.09 4.33
C LEU A 136 2.54 -0.03 3.42
N ASN A 137 1.23 -0.12 3.14
CA ASN A 137 0.58 0.65 2.08
C ASN A 137 1.36 0.59 0.75
N GLY A 138 1.93 -0.58 0.42
CA GLY A 138 2.77 -0.81 -0.76
C GLY A 138 4.17 -0.19 -0.68
N THR A 139 4.55 0.42 0.43
CA THR A 139 5.92 0.95 0.61
C THR A 139 6.80 -0.15 1.17
N SER A 140 7.87 -0.51 0.45
CA SER A 140 8.90 -1.42 0.96
C SER A 140 9.71 -0.76 2.07
N LEU A 141 9.74 -1.36 3.26
CA LEU A 141 10.37 -0.81 4.45
C LEU A 141 11.20 -1.86 5.19
N THR A 142 12.15 -1.38 5.99
CA THR A 142 12.94 -2.21 6.92
C THR A 142 12.32 -2.18 8.30
N VAL A 143 12.07 -3.35 8.88
CA VAL A 143 11.70 -3.49 10.29
C VAL A 143 12.92 -3.23 11.15
N ASN A 144 12.88 -2.23 12.03
CA ASN A 144 14.03 -1.91 12.89
C ASN A 144 14.06 -2.75 14.15
N CYS A 145 12.95 -2.73 14.88
CA CYS A 145 12.71 -3.51 16.08
C CYS A 145 11.33 -4.16 15.97
N VAL A 146 11.20 -5.37 16.52
CA VAL A 146 9.93 -6.04 16.76
C VAL A 146 9.94 -6.59 18.19
N GLU A 147 8.90 -6.27 18.94
CA GLU A 147 8.65 -6.76 20.30
C GLU A 147 7.15 -7.07 20.42
N ASP A 148 6.83 -8.30 20.82
CA ASP A 148 5.47 -8.86 20.82
C ASP A 148 4.74 -8.71 19.47
N CYS A 149 3.75 -7.81 19.43
CA CYS A 149 2.92 -7.52 18.25
C CYS A 149 3.06 -6.06 17.83
N ILE A 150 4.20 -5.45 18.15
CA ILE A 150 4.56 -4.09 17.80
C ILE A 150 5.91 -4.14 17.08
N PHE A 151 6.00 -3.46 15.95
CA PHE A 151 7.27 -3.22 15.29
C PHE A 151 7.39 -1.75 14.91
N ASP A 152 8.61 -1.31 14.64
CA ASP A 152 8.86 0.05 14.17
C ASP A 152 9.59 0.08 12.83
N VAL A 153 9.30 1.14 12.08
CA VAL A 153 9.94 1.49 10.81
C VAL A 153 10.36 2.96 10.86
N LEU A 154 11.47 3.29 10.20
CA LEU A 154 11.92 4.66 10.04
C LEU A 154 11.64 5.11 8.61
N ILE A 155 10.81 6.13 8.45
CA ILE A 155 10.48 6.69 7.14
C ILE A 155 11.38 7.91 6.89
N ILE A 156 12.20 7.82 5.86
CA ILE A 156 13.11 8.89 5.47
C ILE A 156 12.36 10.06 4.83
N ARG A 157 12.96 11.25 4.86
CA ARG A 157 12.39 12.49 4.31
C ARG A 157 11.80 12.31 2.90
N HIS A 158 12.57 11.71 1.99
CA HIS A 158 12.12 11.49 0.62
C HIS A 158 10.82 10.69 0.56
N THR A 159 10.74 9.57 1.31
CA THR A 159 9.54 8.74 1.36
C THR A 159 8.36 9.50 1.96
N LEU A 160 8.56 10.32 3.01
CA LEU A 160 7.51 11.19 3.56
C LEU A 160 6.96 12.17 2.51
N GLU A 161 7.81 12.71 1.65
CA GLU A 161 7.45 13.71 0.63
C GLU A 161 6.69 13.10 -0.57
N VAL A 162 7.05 11.88 -0.99
CA VAL A 162 6.52 11.28 -2.24
C VAL A 162 5.44 10.23 -2.02
N THR A 163 5.11 9.90 -0.78
CA THR A 163 4.09 8.90 -0.41
C THR A 163 3.07 9.48 0.56
N THR A 164 2.02 8.70 0.85
CA THR A 164 1.01 9.09 1.85
C THR A 164 1.53 9.11 3.29
N TRP A 165 2.74 8.62 3.56
CA TRP A 165 3.33 8.61 4.91
C TRP A 165 3.50 10.00 5.52
N GLY A 166 3.70 11.04 4.71
CA GLY A 166 3.77 12.43 5.21
C GLY A 166 2.45 12.95 5.79
N GLN A 167 1.33 12.25 5.58
CA GLN A 167 0.01 12.62 6.09
C GLN A 167 -0.54 11.61 7.12
N ALA A 168 0.17 10.49 7.33
CA ALA A 168 -0.25 9.43 8.23
C ALA A 168 -0.25 9.90 9.69
N LYS A 169 -1.18 9.36 10.49
CA LYS A 169 -1.38 9.73 11.89
C LYS A 169 -1.57 8.50 12.78
N ILE A 170 -1.37 8.70 14.07
CA ILE A 170 -1.75 7.72 15.10
C ILE A 170 -3.25 7.39 14.95
N GLY A 171 -3.56 6.09 14.97
CA GLY A 171 -4.89 5.52 14.74
C GLY A 171 -5.16 5.09 13.30
N ASP A 172 -4.34 5.52 12.32
CA ASP A 172 -4.51 5.10 10.94
C ASP A 172 -4.19 3.61 10.77
N ARG A 173 -4.95 2.94 9.90
CA ARG A 173 -4.74 1.55 9.50
C ARG A 173 -4.05 1.48 8.15
N VAL A 174 -2.92 0.80 8.10
CA VAL A 174 -2.11 0.60 6.89
C VAL A 174 -2.22 -0.83 6.40
N ASN A 175 -2.25 -1.01 5.09
CA ASN A 175 -2.22 -2.34 4.47
C ASN A 175 -0.87 -2.99 4.75
N LEU A 176 -0.89 -4.19 5.32
CA LEU A 176 0.29 -4.98 5.67
C LEU A 176 0.38 -6.17 4.72
N GLU A 177 1.49 -6.25 3.99
CA GLU A 177 1.93 -7.45 3.27
C GLU A 177 3.25 -7.91 3.89
N ILE A 178 3.27 -9.16 4.37
CA ILE A 178 4.49 -9.78 4.91
C ILE A 178 5.43 -10.18 3.78
N ASP A 179 6.73 -10.24 4.06
CA ASP A 179 7.71 -10.70 3.08
C ASP A 179 7.40 -12.14 2.63
N GLN A 180 7.29 -12.34 1.32
CA GLN A 180 7.07 -13.66 0.74
C GLN A 180 8.19 -14.64 1.12
N PHE A 181 9.44 -14.18 1.26
CA PHE A 181 10.53 -15.05 1.71
C PHE A 181 10.28 -15.60 3.11
N ALA A 182 9.76 -14.78 4.03
CA ALA A 182 9.41 -15.23 5.38
C ALA A 182 8.32 -16.31 5.34
N ARG A 183 7.35 -16.20 4.41
CA ARG A 183 6.31 -17.21 4.21
C ARG A 183 6.89 -18.56 3.76
N TYR A 184 7.86 -18.54 2.86
CA TYR A 184 8.51 -19.78 2.41
C TYR A 184 9.37 -20.40 3.51
N VAL A 185 10.11 -19.59 4.28
CA VAL A 185 10.93 -20.08 5.39
C VAL A 185 10.07 -20.72 6.47
N ALA A 186 8.92 -20.15 6.82
CA ALA A 186 8.01 -20.72 7.82
C ALA A 186 7.34 -22.05 7.38
N ARG A 187 7.39 -22.39 6.09
CA ARG A 187 6.85 -23.65 5.56
C ARG A 187 7.87 -24.79 5.54
N LEU A 188 9.16 -24.49 5.73
CA LEU A 188 10.25 -25.46 5.85
C LEU A 188 10.31 -26.05 7.26
#